data_AF-A0A7S1JMM7-F1
#
_entry.id   AF-A0A7S1JMM7-F1
#
_cell.length_a   1.000
_cell.length_b   1.000
_cell.length_c   1.000
_cell.angle_alpha   90.00
_cell.angle_beta   90.00
_cell.angle_gamma   90.00
#
_symmetry.space_group_name_H-M   'P 1'
#
loop_
_entity.id
_entity.type
_entity.pdbx_description
1 polymer ?
#
loop_
_entity_poly.entity_id
_entity_poly.type
_entity_poly.pdbx_seq_one_letter_code
_entity_poly.pdbx_strand_id
1 'polypeptide(L)'
;RDPTLATDRVVSGDTPSVFSQEFFDSHMDLIVSNGADVMRAGVSSTPLLNAPLLGCNRAAAALCRHLTAAQVNRGGPHSPNRTPLMVAAEQLDRGAVLVEGGLADEDETARWRVGRIQHDILTINVLLRAGADITRLPTATQ
;
A
#
# COMPACT_ATOMS: atom_id res chain seq x y z
N ARG A 1 28.51 1.39 -43.15
CA ARG A 1 27.35 2.17 -42.70
C ARG A 1 26.23 1.15 -42.48
N ASP A 2 26.13 0.63 -41.26
CA ASP A 2 25.03 -0.25 -40.85
C ASP A 2 24.03 0.59 -40.03
N PRO A 3 22.72 0.49 -40.31
CA PRO A 3 21.70 1.24 -39.59
C PRO A 3 21.08 0.40 -38.46
N THR A 4 20.78 1.08 -37.34
CA THR A 4 19.63 0.81 -36.43
C THR A 4 19.78 -0.43 -35.52
N LEU A 5 20.09 -0.36 -34.22
CA LEU A 5 19.58 0.47 -33.12
C LEU A 5 18.08 0.25 -32.85
N ALA A 6 17.75 -0.87 -32.21
CA ALA A 6 16.57 -1.00 -31.37
C ALA A 6 17.05 -1.39 -29.97
N THR A 7 17.34 -0.37 -29.17
CA THR A 7 17.51 -0.54 -27.73
C THR A 7 16.12 -0.74 -27.15
N ASP A 8 15.80 -1.98 -26.77
CA ASP A 8 14.66 -2.29 -25.92
C ASP A 8 14.83 -1.50 -24.62
N ARG A 9 14.19 -0.33 -24.56
CA ARG A 9 13.97 0.36 -23.30
C ARG A 9 12.68 -0.19 -22.73
N VAL A 10 12.83 -1.27 -21.96
CA VAL A 10 11.92 -1.53 -20.84
C VAL A 10 12.07 -0.34 -19.90
N VAL A 11 11.27 0.69 -20.13
CA VAL A 11 11.09 1.78 -19.17
C VAL A 11 10.25 1.18 -18.05
N SER A 12 10.92 0.53 -17.09
CA SER A 12 10.32 0.26 -15.79
C SER A 12 9.96 1.61 -15.19
N GLY A 13 8.69 1.98 -15.29
CA GLY A 13 8.07 3.11 -14.60
C GLY A 13 7.94 2.88 -13.09
N ASP A 14 8.94 2.23 -12.49
CA ASP A 14 9.15 2.15 -11.07
C ASP A 14 10.15 3.27 -10.79
N THR A 15 9.74 4.39 -10.20
CA THR A 15 10.74 5.12 -9.41
C THR A 15 10.95 4.23 -8.18
N PRO A 16 12.05 3.46 -8.10
CA PRO A 16 12.25 2.59 -6.97
C PRO A 16 12.23 3.47 -5.74
N SER A 17 11.42 3.09 -4.73
CA SER A 17 11.47 3.75 -3.43
C SER A 17 12.92 3.97 -3.06
N VAL A 18 13.31 5.24 -2.88
CA VAL A 18 14.69 5.68 -2.62
C VAL A 18 15.29 4.92 -1.44
N PHE A 19 14.42 4.47 -0.52
CA PHE A 19 14.77 3.71 0.66
C PHE A 19 14.50 2.22 0.50
N SER A 20 15.48 1.38 0.82
CA SER A 20 15.36 -0.08 0.85
C SER A 20 14.38 -0.56 1.93
N GLN A 21 13.98 -1.83 1.89
CA GLN A 21 13.19 -2.42 2.98
C GLN A 21 13.95 -2.39 4.31
N GLU A 22 15.25 -2.68 4.30
CA GLU A 22 16.12 -2.65 5.48
C GLU A 22 16.16 -1.28 6.16
N PHE A 23 16.10 -0.20 5.37
CA PHE A 23 15.99 1.15 5.93
C PHE A 23 14.70 1.31 6.73
N PHE A 24 13.56 0.92 6.17
CA PHE A 24 12.28 1.00 6.89
C PHE A 24 12.30 0.13 8.13
N ASP A 25 12.90 -1.06 8.07
CA ASP A 25 12.94 -2.00 9.19
C ASP A 25 13.80 -1.44 10.32
N SER A 26 15.01 -0.99 9.99
CA SER A 26 15.93 -0.37 10.96
C SER A 26 15.34 0.91 11.56
N HIS A 27 14.62 1.71 10.75
CA HIS A 27 13.97 2.92 11.25
C HIS A 27 12.80 2.60 12.18
N MET A 28 11.99 1.58 11.87
CA MET A 28 10.92 1.10 12.74
C MET A 28 11.47 0.54 14.05
N ASP A 29 12.54 -0.25 14.02
CA ASP A 29 13.24 -0.76 15.20
C ASP A 29 13.77 0.38 16.07
N LEU A 30 14.34 1.42 15.45
CA LEU A 30 14.86 2.59 16.15
C LEU A 30 13.75 3.35 16.89
N ILE A 31 12.61 3.64 16.24
CA ILE A 31 11.53 4.35 16.91
C ILE A 31 10.89 3.51 18.02
N VAL A 32 10.72 2.19 17.80
CA VAL A 32 10.16 1.27 18.80
C VAL A 32 11.07 1.15 20.01
N SER A 33 12.39 1.02 19.81
CA SER A 33 13.37 0.98 20.91
C SER A 33 13.44 2.27 21.73
N ASN A 34 13.05 3.41 21.14
CA ASN A 34 12.89 4.69 21.84
C ASN A 34 11.49 4.87 22.48
N GLY A 35 10.69 3.79 22.56
CA GLY A 35 9.40 3.79 23.23
C GLY A 35 8.24 4.33 22.40
N ALA A 36 8.40 4.48 21.09
CA ALA A 36 7.29 4.85 20.22
C ALA A 36 6.27 3.70 20.13
N ASP A 37 5.00 4.01 20.41
CA ASP A 37 3.90 3.09 20.17
C ASP A 37 3.47 3.19 18.69
N VAL A 38 3.88 2.21 17.89
CA VAL A 38 3.56 2.09 16.45
C VAL A 38 2.07 1.87 16.17
N MET A 39 1.28 1.59 17.21
CA MET A 39 -0.17 1.45 17.14
C MET A 39 -0.91 2.66 17.68
N ARG A 40 -0.22 3.67 18.22
CA ARG A 40 -0.87 4.86 18.76
C ARG A 40 -1.63 5.54 17.64
N ALA A 41 -2.95 5.44 17.70
CA ALA A 41 -3.82 6.16 16.78
C ALA A 41 -3.54 7.65 16.94
N GLY A 42 -3.32 8.33 15.82
CA GLY A 42 -3.47 9.78 15.78
C GLY A 42 -4.93 10.17 15.95
N VAL A 43 -5.23 11.45 15.78
CA VAL A 43 -6.59 12.00 15.91
C VAL A 43 -7.61 11.26 15.01
N SER A 44 -7.19 10.75 13.86
CA SER A 44 -8.08 10.17 12.84
C SER A 44 -7.74 8.74 12.39
N SER A 45 -6.53 8.23 12.64
CA SER A 45 -6.06 6.99 12.01
C SER A 45 -4.86 6.34 12.73
N THR A 46 -4.71 5.03 12.59
CA THR A 46 -3.45 4.34 12.92
C THR A 46 -2.43 4.49 11.79
N PRO A 47 -1.11 4.40 12.07
CA PRO A 47 -0.08 4.45 11.02
C PRO A 47 -0.31 3.42 9.91
N LEU A 48 -0.71 2.19 10.28
CA LEU A 48 -0.99 1.12 9.31
C LEU A 48 -2.21 1.43 8.42
N LEU A 49 -3.23 2.11 8.93
CA LEU A 49 -4.41 2.49 8.14
C LEU A 49 -4.07 3.49 7.02
N ASN A 50 -3.01 4.29 7.20
CA ASN A 50 -2.57 5.28 6.22
C ASN A 50 -1.59 4.72 5.18
N ALA A 51 -0.92 3.60 5.47
CA ALA A 51 0.08 3.04 4.56
C ALA A 51 -0.45 2.76 3.13
N PRO A 52 -1.68 2.24 2.94
CA PRO A 52 -2.27 2.10 1.60
C PRO A 52 -2.53 3.43 0.90
N LEU A 53 -2.86 4.50 1.65
CA LEU A 53 -3.09 5.83 1.09
C LEU A 53 -1.79 6.45 0.56
N LEU A 54 -0.66 6.14 1.20
CA LEU A 54 0.66 6.64 0.81
C LEU A 54 1.34 5.77 -0.26
N GLY A 55 0.75 4.63 -0.64
CA GLY A 55 1.35 3.71 -1.62
C GLY A 55 2.68 3.10 -1.15
N CYS A 56 2.96 3.11 0.16
CA CYS A 56 4.25 2.66 0.68
C CYS A 56 4.14 1.24 1.25
N ASN A 57 4.16 0.24 0.37
CA ASN A 57 4.09 -1.17 0.75
C ASN A 57 5.26 -1.60 1.65
N ARG A 58 6.44 -0.98 1.52
CA ARG A 58 7.60 -1.23 2.38
C ARG A 58 7.38 -0.77 3.82
N ALA A 59 6.77 0.41 4.01
CA ALA A 59 6.37 0.88 5.33
C ALA A 59 5.27 0.01 5.94
N ALA A 60 4.29 -0.43 5.13
CA ALA A 60 3.29 -1.39 5.58
C ALA A 60 3.94 -2.71 6.07
N ALA A 61 4.94 -3.22 5.33
CA ALA A 61 5.66 -4.44 5.71
C ALA A 61 6.46 -4.27 7.00
N ALA A 62 7.15 -3.13 7.14
CA ALA A 62 7.91 -2.81 8.34
C ALA A 62 6.97 -2.70 9.56
N LEU A 63 5.85 -1.98 9.43
CA LEU A 63 4.83 -1.91 10.47
C LEU A 63 4.31 -3.31 10.84
N CYS A 64 3.91 -4.12 9.87
CA CYS A 64 3.32 -5.45 10.13
C CYS A 64 4.24 -6.39 10.92
N ARG A 65 5.56 -6.25 10.84
CA ARG A 65 6.50 -7.06 11.65
C ARG A 65 6.40 -6.80 13.16
N HIS A 66 5.91 -5.62 13.56
CA HIS A 66 5.75 -5.26 14.97
C HIS A 66 4.34 -5.49 15.51
N LEU A 67 3.43 -6.02 14.69
CA LEU A 67 2.00 -6.08 15.00
C LEU A 67 1.50 -7.51 15.09
N THR A 68 0.62 -7.73 16.05
CA THR A 68 -0.22 -8.94 16.10
C THR A 68 -1.31 -8.87 15.02
N ALA A 69 -1.85 -10.03 14.63
CA ALA A 69 -2.98 -10.08 13.70
C ALA A 69 -4.19 -9.25 14.18
N ALA A 70 -4.45 -9.21 15.49
CA ALA A 70 -5.51 -8.38 16.06
C ALA A 70 -5.25 -6.87 15.84
N GLN A 71 -3.99 -6.43 15.93
CA GLN A 71 -3.59 -5.05 15.67
C GLN A 71 -3.63 -4.72 14.18
N VAL A 72 -3.22 -5.64 13.29
CA VAL A 72 -3.34 -5.47 11.83
C VAL A 72 -4.80 -5.25 11.41
N ASN A 73 -5.74 -5.91 12.09
CA ASN A 73 -7.17 -5.79 11.85
C ASN A 73 -7.81 -4.57 12.54
N ARG A 74 -7.05 -3.72 13.24
CA ARG A 74 -7.60 -2.58 13.97
C ARG A 74 -7.96 -1.45 13.01
N GLY A 75 -9.22 -1.04 12.99
CA GLY A 75 -9.68 0.15 12.27
C GLY A 75 -9.34 1.46 13.01
N GLY A 76 -9.74 2.58 12.42
CA GLY A 76 -9.54 3.91 13.00
C GLY A 76 -10.48 4.20 14.19
N PRO A 77 -10.17 5.20 15.04
CA PRO A 77 -10.99 5.55 16.20
C PRO A 77 -12.47 5.85 15.88
N HIS A 78 -12.72 6.47 14.71
CA HIS A 78 -14.08 6.83 14.25
C HIS A 78 -14.67 5.82 13.27
N SER A 79 -13.88 4.84 12.82
CA SER A 79 -14.30 3.83 11.86
C SER A 79 -13.63 2.50 12.18
N PRO A 80 -14.04 1.84 13.29
CA PRO A 80 -13.40 0.62 13.78
C PRO A 80 -13.52 -0.55 12.80
N ASN A 81 -14.54 -0.49 11.92
CA ASN A 81 -14.74 -1.47 10.86
C ASN A 81 -13.87 -1.22 9.63
N ARG A 82 -13.36 -0.01 9.44
CA ARG A 82 -12.51 0.34 8.29
C ARG A 82 -11.08 -0.09 8.55
N THR A 83 -10.77 -1.33 8.19
CA THR A 83 -9.46 -1.96 8.40
C THR A 83 -8.45 -1.51 7.34
N PRO A 84 -7.13 -1.64 7.59
CA PRO A 84 -6.11 -1.40 6.58
C PRO A 84 -6.34 -2.18 5.28
N LEU A 85 -6.81 -3.44 5.38
CA LEU A 85 -7.13 -4.27 4.21
C LEU A 85 -8.30 -3.70 3.41
N MET A 86 -9.34 -3.21 4.08
CA MET A 86 -10.48 -2.54 3.43
C MET A 86 -10.04 -1.28 2.70
N VAL A 87 -9.18 -0.46 3.31
CA VAL A 87 -8.65 0.75 2.65
C VAL A 87 -7.82 0.38 1.42
N ALA A 88 -6.96 -0.63 1.50
CA ALA A 88 -6.18 -1.07 0.35
C ALA A 88 -7.06 -1.60 -0.79
N ALA A 89 -8.11 -2.36 -0.47
CA ALA A 89 -9.09 -2.84 -1.44
C ALA A 89 -9.89 -1.69 -2.09
N GLU A 90 -10.34 -0.70 -1.31
CA GLU A 90 -11.01 0.51 -1.84
C GLU A 90 -10.12 1.29 -2.82
N GLN A 91 -8.82 1.39 -2.54
CA GLN A 91 -7.88 2.09 -3.40
C GLN A 91 -7.63 1.32 -4.71
N LEU A 92 -7.50 0.00 -4.61
CA LEU A 92 -7.39 -0.87 -5.79
C LEU A 92 -8.65 -0.77 -6.67
N ASP A 93 -9.84 -0.81 -6.07
CA ASP A 93 -11.12 -0.68 -6.76
C ASP A 93 -11.27 0.68 -7.47
N ARG A 94 -10.97 1.78 -6.76
CA ARG A 94 -10.93 3.12 -7.38
C ARG A 94 -9.93 3.20 -8.53
N GLY A 95 -8.76 2.59 -8.37
CA GLY A 95 -7.76 2.49 -9.42
C GLY A 95 -8.30 1.75 -10.64
N ALA A 96 -8.98 0.62 -10.44
CA ALA A 96 -9.60 -0.15 -11.53
C ALA A 96 -10.69 0.66 -12.26
N VAL A 97 -11.58 1.32 -11.52
CA VAL A 97 -12.66 2.15 -12.11
C VAL A 97 -12.10 3.30 -12.95
N LEU A 98 -11.07 4.00 -12.46
CA LEU A 98 -10.42 5.08 -13.21
C LEU A 98 -9.78 4.59 -14.51
N VAL A 99 -9.25 3.37 -14.50
CA VAL A 99 -8.63 2.72 -15.65
C VAL A 99 -9.67 2.35 -16.71
N GLU A 100 -10.81 1.81 -16.30
CA GLU A 100 -11.89 1.41 -17.20
C GLU A 100 -12.69 2.60 -17.73
N GLY A 101 -12.85 3.67 -16.94
CA GLY A 101 -13.69 4.82 -17.27
C GLY A 101 -13.11 5.78 -18.33
N GLY A 102 -11.83 5.65 -18.71
CA GLY A 102 -11.21 6.50 -19.73
C GLY A 102 -11.17 8.01 -19.39
N LEU A 103 -11.23 8.36 -18.09
CA LEU A 103 -11.43 9.73 -17.62
C LEU A 103 -10.12 10.55 -17.46
N ALA A 104 -8.96 9.99 -17.80
CA ALA A 104 -7.66 10.66 -17.64
C ALA A 104 -6.83 10.60 -18.92
N ASP A 105 -5.90 11.55 -19.06
CA ASP A 105 -4.93 11.61 -20.17
C ASP A 105 -4.16 10.28 -20.25
N GLU A 106 -3.90 9.76 -21.46
CA GLU A 106 -3.39 8.39 -21.66
C GLU A 106 -2.05 8.16 -20.92
N ASP A 107 -1.19 9.17 -20.90
CA ASP A 107 0.12 9.12 -20.24
C ASP A 107 0.02 9.19 -18.71
N GLU A 108 -0.89 10.00 -18.16
CA GLU A 108 -1.11 10.09 -16.71
C GLU A 108 -1.81 8.83 -16.18
N THR A 109 -2.75 8.31 -16.97
CA THR A 109 -3.45 7.04 -16.71
C THR A 109 -2.46 5.87 -16.74
N ALA A 110 -1.55 5.81 -17.71
CA ALA A 110 -0.57 4.74 -17.83
C ALA A 110 0.44 4.73 -16.67
N ARG A 111 0.90 5.91 -16.22
CA ARG A 111 1.80 6.03 -15.06
C ARG A 111 1.11 5.68 -13.75
N TRP A 112 -0.13 6.15 -13.54
CA TRP A 112 -0.94 5.74 -12.40
C TRP A 112 -1.24 4.24 -12.41
N ARG A 113 -1.54 3.65 -13.58
CA ARG A 113 -1.84 2.22 -13.76
C ARG A 113 -0.73 1.34 -13.22
N VAL A 114 0.50 1.54 -13.70
CA VAL A 114 1.57 0.58 -13.40
C VAL A 114 2.02 0.71 -11.95
N GLY A 115 2.31 1.93 -11.49
CA GLY A 115 2.84 2.12 -10.14
C GLY A 115 1.81 1.87 -9.05
N ARG A 116 0.64 2.52 -9.12
CA ARG A 116 -0.30 2.52 -7.99
C ARG A 116 -0.98 1.18 -7.78
N ILE A 117 -1.47 0.56 -8.86
CA ILE A 117 -2.15 -0.74 -8.78
C ILE A 117 -1.20 -1.79 -8.23
N GLN A 118 0.07 -1.79 -8.69
CA GLN A 118 1.08 -2.70 -8.15
C GLN A 118 1.34 -2.43 -6.66
N HIS A 119 1.43 -1.16 -6.24
CA HIS A 119 1.56 -0.83 -4.82
C HIS A 119 0.39 -1.30 -3.97
N ASP A 120 -0.85 -1.15 -4.45
CA ASP A 120 -2.04 -1.57 -3.73
C ASP A 120 -2.10 -3.11 -3.62
N ILE A 121 -1.78 -3.84 -4.70
CA ILE A 121 -1.65 -5.32 -4.68
C ILE A 121 -0.57 -5.78 -3.70
N LEU A 122 0.61 -5.14 -3.72
CA LEU A 122 1.70 -5.47 -2.80
C LEU A 122 1.31 -5.18 -1.35
N THR A 123 0.60 -4.09 -1.11
CA THR A 123 0.12 -3.73 0.24
C THR A 123 -0.93 -4.73 0.73
N ILE A 124 -1.89 -5.14 -0.12
CA ILE A 124 -2.86 -6.19 0.20
C ILE A 124 -2.13 -7.50 0.57
N ASN A 125 -1.14 -7.91 -0.24
CA ASN A 125 -0.37 -9.13 0.04
C ASN A 125 0.40 -9.06 1.37
N VAL A 126 1.00 -7.92 1.69
CA VAL A 126 1.66 -7.69 2.97
C VAL A 126 0.68 -7.82 4.14
N LEU A 127 -0.49 -7.17 4.04
CA LEU A 127 -1.52 -7.20 5.08
C LEU A 127 -2.05 -8.62 5.30
N LEU A 128 -2.35 -9.35 4.22
CA LEU A 128 -2.85 -10.73 4.31
C LEU A 128 -1.82 -11.66 4.97
N ARG A 129 -0.53 -11.54 4.62
CA ARG A 129 0.55 -12.30 5.28
C ARG A 129 0.72 -11.96 6.75
N ALA A 130 0.38 -10.74 7.15
CA ALA A 130 0.39 -10.29 8.53
C ALA A 130 -0.86 -10.70 9.33
N GLY A 131 -1.79 -11.44 8.72
CA GLY A 131 -3.02 -11.93 9.37
C GLY A 131 -4.20 -10.97 9.27
N ALA A 132 -4.23 -10.08 8.28
CA ALA A 132 -5.44 -9.33 7.97
C ALA A 132 -6.59 -10.28 7.60
N ASP A 133 -7.77 -9.99 8.13
CA ASP A 133 -8.97 -10.81 7.98
C ASP A 133 -9.76 -10.38 6.74
N ILE A 134 -9.72 -11.24 5.71
CA ILE A 134 -10.42 -11.03 4.45
C ILE A 134 -11.94 -11.07 4.62
N THR A 135 -12.46 -11.74 5.65
CA THR A 135 -13.91 -11.82 5.88
C THR A 135 -14.53 -10.49 6.27
N ARG A 136 -13.69 -9.50 6.61
CA ARG A 136 -14.10 -8.13 6.93
C ARG A 136 -14.21 -7.22 5.72
N LEU A 137 -13.86 -7.69 4.52
CA LEU A 137 -14.13 -6.95 3.31
C LEU A 137 -15.64 -6.93 3.04
N PRO A 138 -16.22 -5.78 2.66
CA PRO A 138 -17.60 -5.74 2.22
C PRO A 138 -17.75 -6.66 1.01
N THR A 139 -18.54 -7.71 1.16
CA THR A 139 -19.01 -8.48 0.01
C THR A 139 -20.05 -7.64 -0.71
N ALA A 140 -19.94 -7.55 -2.03
CA ALA A 140 -20.96 -6.91 -2.84
C ALA A 140 -22.30 -7.59 -2.53
N THR A 141 -23.15 -6.90 -1.78
CA THR A 141 -24.52 -7.33 -1.58
C THR A 141 -25.24 -6.98 -2.89
N GLN A 142 -25.67 -8.03 -3.61
CA GLN A 142 -26.47 -7.89 -4.83
C GLN A 142 -27.74 -7.09 -4.60
#